data_AF-A0A060YVM0-F1
#
_entry.id   AF-A0A060YVM0-F1
#
_cell.length_a   1.000
_cell.length_b   1.000
_cell.length_c   1.000
_cell.angle_alpha   90.00
_cell.angle_beta   90.00
_cell.angle_gamma   90.00
#
_symmetry.space_group_name_H-M   'P 1'
#
loop_
_entity.id
_entity.type
_entity.pdbx_description
1 polymer ?
#
loop_
_entity_poly.entity_id
_entity_poly.type
_entity_poly.pdbx_seq_one_letter_code
_entity_poly.pdbx_strand_id
1 'polypeptide(L)'
;MTQEMTRSPSDPRALRFAVVITDGHVTGNPCGGVKVTAERARDEAIRMFVVAATKNVDETGLREIANSPANVYRKDFLAVDLSGNRPVIQLDTIDRIIKTMTHLAYQECYKVKCLETEGPPGPKGHRGQKGIKGDNGNAGLKGDRGRQGDPGIEGPIGQPGVKVMLHAPPIHTHYQ
;
A
#
# COMPACT_ATOMS: atom_id res chain seq x y z
N MET A 1 -10.82 38.70 -2.28
CA MET A 1 -10.97 37.90 -3.52
C MET A 1 -11.07 36.41 -3.19
N THR A 2 -10.00 35.75 -2.71
CA THR A 2 -9.99 34.31 -2.39
C THR A 2 -11.18 33.86 -1.54
N GLN A 3 -11.43 34.54 -0.42
CA GLN A 3 -12.55 34.22 0.48
C GLN A 3 -13.92 34.30 -0.22
N GLU A 4 -14.14 35.29 -1.07
CA GLU A 4 -15.41 35.42 -1.80
C GLU A 4 -15.57 34.33 -2.86
N MET A 5 -14.48 33.97 -3.55
CA MET A 5 -14.48 32.90 -4.54
C MET A 5 -14.68 31.51 -3.89
N THR A 6 -14.30 31.35 -2.62
CA THR A 6 -14.44 30.09 -1.88
C THR A 6 -15.76 29.97 -1.12
N ARG A 7 -16.43 31.08 -0.83
CA ARG A 7 -17.65 31.15 -0.02
C ARG A 7 -18.89 30.57 -0.70
N SER A 8 -19.00 30.70 -2.03
CA SER A 8 -20.12 30.10 -2.75
C SER A 8 -19.90 28.59 -2.85
N PRO A 9 -20.90 27.73 -2.56
CA PRO A 9 -20.86 26.32 -2.87
C PRO A 9 -20.94 26.17 -4.39
N SER A 10 -19.84 26.47 -5.06
CA SER A 10 -19.54 25.87 -6.34
C SER A 10 -19.64 24.36 -6.12
N ASP A 11 -20.47 23.69 -6.92
CA ASP A 11 -20.45 22.23 -7.13
C ASP A 11 -19.04 21.68 -6.84
N PRO A 12 -18.86 20.60 -6.06
CA PRO A 12 -17.58 20.07 -5.57
C PRO A 12 -16.41 19.91 -6.57
N ARG A 13 -16.55 20.33 -7.83
CA ARG A 13 -15.53 20.32 -8.89
C ARG A 13 -15.42 21.63 -9.70
N ALA A 14 -16.09 22.72 -9.32
CA ALA A 14 -16.01 23.93 -10.15
C ALA A 14 -14.58 24.52 -10.12
N LEU A 15 -14.02 24.73 -11.29
CA LEU A 15 -12.71 25.34 -11.43
C LEU A 15 -12.82 26.84 -11.24
N ARG A 16 -11.89 27.37 -10.46
CA ARG A 16 -11.83 28.79 -10.11
C ARG A 16 -10.68 29.44 -10.85
N PHE A 17 -10.99 30.52 -11.55
CA PHE A 17 -10.03 31.31 -12.28
C PHE A 17 -10.08 32.75 -11.80
N ALA A 18 -8.92 33.39 -11.70
CA ALA A 18 -8.80 34.82 -11.47
C ALA A 18 -7.97 35.43 -12.59
N VAL A 19 -8.39 36.60 -13.09
CA VAL A 19 -7.59 37.41 -14.02
C VAL A 19 -7.21 38.68 -13.28
N VAL A 20 -5.92 38.87 -13.03
CA VAL A 20 -5.37 40.00 -12.28
C VAL A 20 -4.73 40.96 -13.26
N ILE A 21 -5.17 42.22 -13.26
CA ILE A 21 -4.60 43.29 -14.08
C ILE A 21 -3.82 44.22 -13.15
N THR A 22 -2.50 44.31 -13.33
CA THR A 22 -1.61 45.12 -12.49
C THR A 22 -0.30 45.42 -13.23
N ASP A 23 0.48 46.38 -12.74
CA ASP A 23 1.84 46.67 -13.22
C ASP A 23 2.92 45.85 -12.49
N GLY A 24 2.53 45.09 -11.46
CA GLY A 24 3.43 44.22 -10.69
C GLY A 24 4.18 44.95 -9.58
N HIS A 25 4.05 46.28 -9.49
CA HIS A 25 4.72 47.03 -8.45
C HIS A 25 3.99 46.87 -7.11
N VAL A 26 4.72 46.45 -6.08
CA VAL A 26 4.13 46.24 -4.75
C VAL A 26 4.47 47.43 -3.86
N THR A 27 3.51 48.34 -3.67
CA THR A 27 3.65 49.50 -2.79
C THR A 27 3.14 49.18 -1.38
N GLY A 28 4.03 48.71 -0.50
CA GLY A 28 3.76 48.54 0.94
C GLY A 28 3.12 47.21 1.34
N ASN A 29 3.09 46.94 2.66
CA ASN A 29 2.62 45.67 3.25
C ASN A 29 1.52 45.86 4.31
N PRO A 30 0.36 46.44 4.00
CA PRO A 30 -0.74 46.47 4.96
C PRO A 30 -1.37 45.08 5.21
N CYS A 31 -1.08 44.07 4.37
CA CYS A 31 -1.78 42.78 4.39
C CYS A 31 -0.87 41.55 4.17
N GLY A 32 0.40 41.59 4.58
CA GLY A 32 1.35 40.47 4.41
C GLY A 32 1.95 40.32 3.01
N GLY A 33 1.62 41.23 2.09
CA GLY A 33 2.21 41.31 0.75
C GLY A 33 1.42 40.56 -0.32
N VAL A 34 1.59 41.02 -1.56
CA VAL A 34 0.88 40.48 -2.74
C VAL A 34 1.26 39.02 -3.00
N LYS A 35 2.54 38.68 -2.80
CA LYS A 35 3.07 37.32 -2.94
C LYS A 35 2.35 36.30 -2.05
N VAL A 36 2.27 36.57 -0.75
CA VAL A 36 1.63 35.68 0.23
C VAL A 36 0.14 35.51 -0.09
N THR A 37 -0.52 36.58 -0.51
CA THR A 37 -1.93 36.54 -0.90
C THR A 37 -2.15 35.70 -2.15
N ALA A 38 -1.25 35.82 -3.14
CA ALA A 38 -1.27 35.02 -4.36
C ALA A 38 -1.02 33.54 -4.08
N GLU A 39 -0.05 33.22 -3.21
CA GLU A 39 0.22 31.86 -2.76
C GLU A 39 -1.02 31.23 -2.12
N ARG A 40 -1.65 31.93 -1.17
CA ARG A 40 -2.88 31.45 -0.54
C ARG A 40 -4.03 31.22 -1.54
N ALA A 41 -4.16 32.07 -2.56
CA ALA A 41 -5.16 31.87 -3.61
C ALA A 41 -4.88 30.60 -4.43
N ARG A 42 -3.60 30.32 -4.75
CA ARG A 42 -3.19 29.12 -5.47
C ARG A 42 -3.40 27.85 -4.64
N ASP A 43 -3.16 27.91 -3.34
CA ASP A 43 -3.43 26.79 -2.41
C ASP A 43 -4.92 26.44 -2.34
N GLU A 44 -5.79 27.44 -2.52
CA GLU A 44 -7.25 27.27 -2.65
C GLU A 44 -7.69 26.86 -4.08
N ALA A 45 -6.76 26.33 -4.87
CA ALA A 45 -6.93 25.88 -6.25
C ALA A 45 -7.44 26.96 -7.23
N ILE A 46 -7.17 28.24 -6.94
CA ILE A 46 -7.50 29.33 -7.87
C ILE A 46 -6.38 29.45 -8.90
N ARG A 47 -6.77 29.36 -10.18
CA ARG A 47 -5.88 29.49 -11.34
C ARG A 47 -5.80 30.95 -11.78
N MET A 48 -4.71 31.61 -11.41
CA MET A 48 -4.51 33.04 -11.61
C MET A 48 -3.75 33.34 -12.91
N PHE A 49 -4.41 34.04 -13.82
CA PHE A 49 -3.79 34.69 -14.98
C PHE A 49 -3.43 36.12 -14.61
N VAL A 50 -2.25 36.58 -15.04
CA VAL A 50 -1.78 37.93 -14.76
C VAL A 50 -1.55 38.66 -16.06
N VAL A 51 -2.12 39.86 -16.15
CA VAL A 51 -2.09 40.73 -17.31
C VAL A 51 -1.48 42.07 -16.89
N ALA A 52 -0.42 42.47 -17.59
CA ALA A 52 0.19 43.77 -17.41
C ALA A 52 -0.81 44.89 -17.75
N ALA A 53 -0.95 45.87 -16.86
CA ALA A 53 -1.79 47.04 -17.12
C ALA A 53 -1.17 48.00 -18.15
N THR A 54 0.17 48.10 -18.15
CA THR A 54 0.94 49.00 -19.03
C THR A 54 2.23 48.33 -19.51
N LYS A 55 3.06 49.04 -20.29
CA LYS A 55 4.38 48.55 -20.72
C LYS A 55 5.46 48.68 -19.64
N ASN A 56 5.29 49.59 -18.69
CA ASN A 56 6.23 49.76 -17.59
C ASN A 56 5.76 48.87 -16.42
N VAL A 57 6.42 47.74 -16.24
CA VAL A 57 6.00 46.72 -15.28
C VAL A 57 7.18 46.15 -14.50
N ASP A 58 6.90 45.72 -13.27
CA ASP A 58 7.77 44.81 -12.54
C ASP A 58 7.41 43.36 -12.89
N GLU A 59 8.17 42.80 -13.82
CA GLU A 59 7.90 41.46 -14.32
C GLU A 59 8.15 40.36 -13.29
N THR A 60 9.00 40.62 -12.30
CA THR A 60 9.19 39.68 -11.18
C THR A 60 7.93 39.66 -10.33
N GLY A 61 7.41 40.82 -9.96
CA GLY A 61 6.16 40.94 -9.20
C GLY A 61 4.97 40.31 -9.92
N LEU A 62 4.84 40.50 -11.24
CA LEU A 62 3.79 39.86 -12.04
C LEU A 62 3.89 38.33 -12.03
N ARG A 63 5.10 37.78 -12.11
CA ARG A 63 5.34 36.33 -12.07
C ARG A 63 5.08 35.72 -10.71
N GLU A 64 5.35 36.45 -9.63
CA GLU A 64 5.05 35.97 -8.27
C GLU A 64 3.55 35.79 -8.04
N ILE A 65 2.72 36.61 -8.70
CA ILE A 65 1.27 36.52 -8.65
C ILE A 65 0.76 35.34 -9.49
N ALA A 66 1.23 35.19 -10.74
CA ALA A 66 0.69 34.21 -11.69
C ALA A 66 0.85 32.75 -11.23
N ASN A 67 0.00 31.84 -11.73
CA ASN A 67 0.25 30.41 -11.53
C ASN A 67 1.47 29.92 -12.34
N SER A 68 2.05 28.80 -11.89
CA SER A 68 3.04 28.07 -12.66
C SER A 68 2.36 27.11 -13.65
N PRO A 69 2.88 26.93 -14.87
CA PRO A 69 4.06 27.60 -15.44
C PRO A 69 3.74 28.98 -16.02
N ALA A 70 4.68 29.93 -15.89
CA ALA A 70 4.46 31.33 -16.28
C ALA A 70 4.15 31.52 -17.78
N ASN A 71 4.63 30.63 -18.66
CA ASN A 71 4.32 30.66 -20.09
C ASN A 71 2.84 30.40 -20.43
N VAL A 72 2.06 29.88 -19.48
CA VAL A 72 0.61 29.67 -19.61
C VAL A 72 -0.14 30.85 -18.98
N TYR A 73 0.23 31.22 -17.76
CA TYR A 73 -0.54 32.17 -16.95
C TYR A 73 -0.08 33.63 -17.06
N ARG A 74 1.11 33.88 -17.62
CA ARG A 74 1.74 35.20 -17.78
C ARG A 74 2.68 35.21 -19.00
N LYS A 75 2.14 34.99 -20.20
CA LYS A 75 2.90 35.03 -21.47
C LYS A 75 2.95 36.44 -22.05
N ASP A 76 3.47 37.40 -21.28
CA ASP A 76 3.59 38.80 -21.73
C ASP A 76 2.26 39.44 -22.11
N PHE A 77 1.21 39.00 -21.40
CA PHE A 77 -0.14 39.53 -21.52
C PHE A 77 -0.15 41.00 -21.15
N LEU A 78 -0.62 41.84 -22.08
CA LEU A 78 -0.81 43.28 -21.89
C LEU A 78 -2.28 43.60 -22.11
N ALA A 79 -2.91 44.29 -21.16
CA ALA A 79 -4.32 44.65 -21.25
C ALA A 79 -4.54 45.72 -22.32
N VAL A 80 -3.70 46.76 -22.29
CA VAL A 80 -3.82 47.93 -23.16
C VAL A 80 -2.43 48.38 -23.60
N ASP A 81 -2.27 48.62 -24.91
CA ASP A 81 -1.13 49.32 -25.46
C ASP A 81 -1.40 50.83 -25.54
N LEU A 82 -0.60 51.60 -24.81
CA LEU A 82 -0.63 53.06 -24.73
C LEU A 82 0.50 53.73 -25.52
N SER A 83 1.25 52.98 -26.34
CA SER A 83 2.37 53.55 -27.12
C SER A 83 1.94 54.42 -28.30
N GLY A 84 0.68 54.30 -28.74
CA GLY A 84 0.10 55.14 -29.76
C GLY A 84 -0.71 56.31 -29.20
N ASN A 85 -1.24 57.15 -30.08
CA ASN A 85 -2.11 58.28 -29.72
C ASN A 85 -3.48 57.85 -29.18
N ARG A 86 -3.82 56.56 -29.27
CA ARG A 86 -5.07 55.96 -28.80
C ARG A 86 -4.77 54.66 -28.05
N PRO A 87 -5.48 54.37 -26.94
CA PRO A 87 -5.36 53.10 -26.25
C PRO A 87 -5.87 51.96 -27.14
N VAL A 88 -5.04 50.93 -27.34
CA VAL A 88 -5.42 49.73 -28.10
C VAL A 88 -5.54 48.55 -27.13
N ILE A 89 -6.74 47.98 -27.02
CA ILE A 89 -6.98 46.79 -26.20
C ILE A 89 -6.46 45.56 -26.95
N GLN A 90 -5.65 44.72 -26.30
CA GLN A 90 -5.18 43.48 -26.93
C GLN A 90 -6.20 42.36 -26.82
N LEU A 91 -7.03 42.20 -27.85
CA LEU A 91 -8.02 41.12 -27.92
C LEU A 91 -7.37 39.73 -27.97
N ASP A 92 -6.20 39.59 -28.60
CA ASP A 92 -5.46 38.32 -28.66
C ASP A 92 -5.11 37.76 -27.28
N THR A 93 -4.80 38.66 -26.32
CA THR A 93 -4.53 38.28 -24.93
C THR A 93 -5.80 37.71 -24.28
N ILE A 94 -6.94 38.36 -24.49
CA ILE A 94 -8.24 37.93 -23.96
C ILE A 94 -8.61 36.56 -24.52
N ASP A 95 -8.56 36.40 -25.84
CA ASP A 95 -8.90 35.15 -26.53
C ASP A 95 -8.02 33.99 -26.06
N ARG A 96 -6.73 34.25 -25.86
CA ARG A 96 -5.79 33.25 -25.35
C ARG A 96 -6.10 32.82 -23.92
N ILE A 97 -6.45 33.76 -23.04
CA ILE A 97 -6.84 33.45 -21.66
C ILE A 97 -8.12 32.63 -21.66
N ILE A 98 -9.16 33.07 -22.39
CA ILE A 98 -10.44 32.36 -22.51
C ILE A 98 -10.21 30.94 -23.02
N LYS A 99 -9.47 30.78 -24.14
CA LYS A 99 -9.18 29.47 -24.72
C LYS A 99 -8.47 28.54 -23.72
N THR A 100 -7.56 29.08 -22.92
CA THR A 100 -6.84 28.32 -21.89
C THR A 100 -7.79 27.92 -20.76
N MET A 101 -8.60 28.85 -20.25
CA MET A 101 -9.61 28.57 -19.22
C MET A 101 -10.57 27.48 -19.67
N THR A 102 -11.09 27.58 -20.90
CA THR A 102 -11.97 26.58 -21.51
C THR A 102 -11.28 25.23 -21.61
N HIS A 103 -10.07 25.16 -22.15
CA HIS A 103 -9.34 23.90 -22.28
C HIS A 103 -9.13 23.21 -20.92
N LEU A 104 -8.70 23.97 -19.92
CA LEU A 104 -8.48 23.50 -18.57
C LEU A 104 -9.80 23.05 -17.88
N ALA A 105 -10.93 23.69 -18.22
CA ALA A 105 -12.25 23.28 -17.76
C ALA A 105 -12.70 21.95 -18.35
N TYR A 106 -12.53 21.79 -19.67
CA TYR A 106 -12.84 20.53 -20.36
C TYR A 106 -12.01 19.37 -19.80
N GLN A 107 -10.71 19.55 -19.58
CA GLN A 107 -9.85 18.49 -19.07
C GLN A 107 -10.29 17.95 -17.70
N GLU A 108 -10.74 18.83 -16.80
CA GLU A 108 -11.18 18.40 -15.47
C GLU A 108 -12.59 17.79 -15.49
N CYS A 109 -13.48 18.31 -16.34
CA CYS A 109 -14.82 17.76 -16.53
C CYS A 109 -14.78 16.34 -17.12
N TYR A 110 -13.93 16.14 -18.14
CA TYR A 110 -13.77 14.86 -18.84
C TYR A 110 -12.61 14.02 -18.32
N LYS A 111 -12.08 14.35 -17.13
CA LYS A 111 -11.11 13.50 -16.45
C LYS A 111 -11.80 12.17 -16.17
N VAL A 112 -11.54 11.20 -17.03
CA VAL A 112 -12.08 9.85 -16.92
C VAL A 112 -11.66 9.37 -15.55
N LYS A 113 -12.63 9.26 -14.64
CA LYS A 113 -12.43 8.44 -13.46
C LYS A 113 -12.27 7.05 -14.03
N CYS A 114 -11.04 6.53 -14.02
CA CYS A 114 -10.89 5.09 -13.95
C CYS A 114 -11.79 4.72 -12.77
N LEU A 115 -12.93 4.08 -13.07
CA LEU A 115 -13.68 3.40 -12.03
C LEU A 115 -12.65 2.41 -11.49
N GLU A 116 -12.06 2.73 -10.34
CA GLU A 116 -11.15 1.86 -9.62
C GLU A 116 -12.01 0.68 -9.20
N THR A 117 -12.25 -0.24 -10.12
CA THR A 117 -12.70 -1.57 -9.77
C THR A 117 -11.57 -2.14 -8.95
N GLU A 118 -11.84 -2.33 -7.66
CA GLU A 118 -10.94 -3.03 -6.77
C GLU A 118 -10.47 -4.31 -7.50
N GLY A 119 -9.15 -4.46 -7.64
CA GLY A 119 -8.60 -5.63 -8.29
C GLY A 119 -9.11 -6.89 -7.59
N PRO A 120 -9.27 -8.02 -8.29
CA PRO A 120 -9.68 -9.25 -7.62
C PRO A 120 -8.73 -9.55 -6.44
N PRO A 121 -9.24 -10.10 -5.32
CA PRO A 121 -8.40 -10.49 -4.20
C PRO A 121 -7.20 -11.31 -4.69
N GLY A 122 -6.02 -11.03 -4.15
CA GLY A 122 -4.81 -11.78 -4.48
C GLY A 122 -5.01 -13.28 -4.22
N PRO A 123 -4.29 -14.17 -4.94
CA PRO A 123 -4.39 -15.60 -4.71
C PRO A 123 -4.05 -15.94 -3.26
N LYS A 124 -4.74 -16.94 -2.71
CA LYS A 124 -4.47 -17.46 -1.36
C LYS A 124 -2.98 -17.85 -1.25
N GLY A 125 -2.31 -17.38 -0.21
CA GLY A 125 -0.92 -17.74 0.04
C GLY A 125 -0.71 -19.26 0.10
N HIS A 126 0.48 -19.71 -0.28
CA HIS A 126 0.84 -21.12 -0.21
C HIS A 126 0.70 -21.66 1.23
N ARG A 127 0.28 -22.93 1.35
CA ARG A 127 0.24 -23.62 2.65
C ARG A 127 1.66 -23.63 3.24
N GLY A 128 1.79 -23.24 4.51
CA GLY A 128 3.06 -23.32 5.23
C GLY A 128 3.64 -24.73 5.19
N GLN A 129 4.97 -24.82 5.20
CA GLN A 129 5.65 -26.11 5.24
C GLN A 129 5.23 -26.90 6.50
N LYS A 130 5.13 -28.23 6.37
CA LYS A 130 4.89 -29.11 7.51
C LYS A 130 6.05 -28.90 8.50
N GLY A 131 5.73 -28.73 9.78
CA GLY A 131 6.75 -28.64 10.83
C GLY A 131 7.67 -29.86 10.83
N ILE A 132 8.92 -29.65 11.24
CA ILE A 132 9.89 -30.73 11.43
C ILE A 132 9.29 -31.78 12.38
N LYS A 133 9.52 -33.07 12.07
CA LYS A 133 9.16 -34.15 12.98
C LYS A 133 10.02 -33.98 14.25
N GLY A 134 9.39 -34.03 15.43
CA GLY A 134 10.13 -33.99 16.69
C GLY A 134 11.15 -35.13 16.78
N ASP A 135 12.24 -34.89 17.50
CA ASP A 135 13.28 -35.88 17.72
C ASP A 135 12.71 -37.14 18.38
N ASN A 136 13.24 -38.30 18.01
CA ASN A 136 12.89 -39.55 18.66
C ASN A 136 13.27 -39.46 20.15
N GLY A 137 12.36 -39.83 21.04
CA GLY A 137 12.65 -39.90 22.47
C GLY A 137 13.81 -40.86 22.75
N ASN A 138 14.57 -40.57 23.81
CA ASN A 138 15.68 -41.41 24.25
C ASN A 138 15.19 -42.84 24.53
N ALA A 139 16.01 -43.83 24.17
CA ALA A 139 15.73 -45.22 24.53
C ALA A 139 15.56 -45.35 26.05
N GLY A 140 14.52 -46.08 26.48
CA GLY A 140 14.29 -46.34 27.90
C GLY A 140 15.45 -47.10 28.54
N LEU A 141 15.67 -46.88 29.84
CA LEU A 141 16.68 -47.62 30.60
C LEU A 141 16.39 -49.13 30.53
N LYS A 142 17.44 -49.91 30.29
CA LYS A 142 17.35 -51.38 30.30
C LYS A 142 16.89 -51.82 31.70
N GLY A 143 15.84 -52.63 31.78
CA GLY A 143 15.31 -53.12 33.04
C GLY A 143 16.35 -53.93 33.83
N ASP A 144 16.25 -53.86 35.16
CA ASP A 144 17.12 -54.59 36.07
C ASP A 144 17.01 -56.10 35.88
N ARG A 145 18.12 -56.81 36.11
CA ARG A 145 18.16 -58.27 36.03
C ARG A 145 17.25 -58.87 37.11
N GLY A 146 16.33 -59.75 36.70
CA GLY A 146 15.45 -60.48 37.62
C GLY A 146 16.24 -61.27 38.67
N ARG A 147 15.65 -61.42 39.87
CA ARG A 147 16.23 -62.22 40.96
C ARG A 147 16.34 -63.69 40.52
N GLN A 148 17.39 -64.38 40.98
CA GLN A 148 17.56 -65.81 40.78
C GLN A 148 16.41 -66.56 41.47
N GLY A 149 15.83 -67.57 40.81
CA GLY A 149 14.73 -68.38 41.35
C GLY A 149 15.19 -69.27 42.51
N ASP A 150 14.25 -69.57 43.41
CA ASP A 150 14.49 -70.43 44.57
C ASP A 150 14.82 -71.88 44.16
N PRO A 151 15.63 -72.62 44.94
CA PRO A 151 15.89 -74.04 44.68
C PRO A 151 14.62 -74.90 44.68
N GLY A 152 14.58 -75.93 43.81
CA GLY A 152 13.44 -76.84 43.69
C GLY A 152 13.26 -77.76 44.91
N ILE A 153 12.01 -78.14 45.19
CA ILE A 153 11.64 -79.07 46.25
C ILE A 153 12.03 -80.53 45.92
N GLU A 154 12.45 -81.31 46.91
CA GLU A 154 12.78 -82.74 46.77
C GLU A 154 11.53 -83.61 46.52
N GLY A 155 11.68 -84.67 45.71
CA GLY A 155 10.58 -85.57 45.32
C GLY A 155 10.26 -86.67 46.36
N PRO A 156 9.01 -87.18 46.40
CA PRO A 156 8.59 -88.20 47.36
C PRO A 156 9.10 -89.62 47.02
N ILE A 157 9.22 -90.48 48.05
CA ILE A 157 9.71 -91.87 47.97
C ILE A 157 8.65 -92.82 47.36
N GLY A 158 9.05 -93.74 46.46
CA GLY A 158 8.16 -94.71 45.79
C GLY A 158 7.79 -95.95 46.60
N GLN A 159 6.63 -96.56 46.31
CA GLN A 159 6.07 -97.72 47.04
C GLN A 159 6.57 -99.09 46.50
N PRO A 160 6.61 -100.18 47.32
CA PRO A 160 7.05 -101.52 46.90
C PRO A 160 6.03 -102.30 46.02
N GLY A 161 6.54 -103.17 45.13
CA GLY A 161 5.74 -104.00 44.19
C GLY A 161 5.44 -105.45 44.64
N VAL A 162 4.37 -106.03 44.09
CA VAL A 162 3.78 -107.36 44.43
C VAL A 162 4.23 -108.46 43.44
N LYS A 163 4.43 -109.70 43.93
CA LYS A 163 4.87 -110.90 43.17
C LYS A 163 3.70 -111.75 42.63
N VAL A 164 3.92 -112.46 41.51
CA VAL A 164 3.05 -113.54 41.00
C VAL A 164 3.89 -114.73 40.48
N MET A 165 3.33 -115.94 40.58
CA MET A 165 3.93 -117.26 40.37
C MET A 165 3.16 -118.02 39.26
N LEU A 166 3.79 -119.00 38.58
CA LEU A 166 3.32 -120.37 38.23
C LEU A 166 4.04 -120.98 36.98
N HIS A 167 4.80 -122.07 37.25
CA HIS A 167 4.94 -123.39 36.56
C HIS A 167 5.44 -123.59 35.09
N ALA A 168 6.68 -124.11 34.97
CA ALA A 168 7.16 -125.44 34.46
C ALA A 168 6.38 -126.21 33.34
N PRO A 169 6.98 -127.06 32.47
CA PRO A 169 8.02 -128.08 32.80
C PRO A 169 9.12 -128.39 31.69
N PRO A 170 10.04 -129.36 31.92
CA PRO A 170 11.40 -129.44 31.35
C PRO A 170 11.61 -130.54 30.30
N ILE A 171 12.73 -130.53 29.54
CA ILE A 171 13.30 -131.76 28.93
C ILE A 171 14.85 -131.67 28.85
N HIS A 172 15.46 -132.81 29.17
CA HIS A 172 16.87 -133.23 29.23
C HIS A 172 17.73 -133.00 27.96
N THR A 173 19.07 -132.87 28.09
CA THR A 173 20.09 -133.97 28.01
C THR A 173 21.55 -133.45 28.02
N HIS A 174 22.32 -134.01 28.97
CA HIS A 174 23.74 -134.38 29.06
C HIS A 174 24.81 -134.20 27.94
N TYR A 175 26.06 -134.07 28.43
CA TYR A 175 27.41 -134.45 27.90
C TYR A 175 28.06 -133.57 26.82
N GLN A 176 29.18 -132.90 27.14
CA GLN A 176 30.53 -133.50 27.12
C GLN A 176 31.52 -132.68 27.96
#